data_AF-A0A931FRH7-F1
#
_entry.id   AF-A0A931FRH7-F1
#
_cell.length_a   1.000
_cell.length_b   1.000
_cell.length_c   1.000
_cell.angle_alpha   90.00
_cell.angle_beta   90.00
_cell.angle_gamma   90.00
#
_symmetry.space_group_name_H-M   'P 1'
#
loop_
_entity.id
_entity.type
_entity.pdbx_description
1 polymer ?
#
loop_
_entity_poly.entity_id
_entity_poly.type
_entity_poly.pdbx_seq_one_letter_code
_entity_poly.pdbx_strand_id
1 'polypeptide(L)'
;MEYKIVERSFFARIARMVLKSKNVAMVLGKSIHLSGVSRETFLKDEGWLAHELCHIRQFREHGYFRFLWLYLRESMRVGYYNNKYEVEARVAGMKHRRHMNPAGKAAGAIDPSGLPFPIDSKKDE
;
A
#
# COMPACT_ATOMS: atom_id res chain seq x y z
N MET A 1 -12.25 -1.82 13.91
CA MET A 1 -12.49 -0.69 12.99
C MET A 1 -13.58 -1.15 12.03
N GLU A 2 -14.81 -0.64 12.14
CA GLU A 2 -15.90 -1.06 11.24
C GLU A 2 -15.75 -0.36 9.89
N TYR A 3 -15.58 -1.15 8.82
CA TYR A 3 -15.61 -0.68 7.44
C TYR A 3 -16.64 -1.48 6.63
N LYS A 4 -17.33 -0.81 5.70
CA LYS A 4 -18.36 -1.44 4.87
C LYS A 4 -17.85 -1.59 3.44
N ILE A 5 -17.82 -2.81 2.92
CA ILE A 5 -17.46 -3.06 1.52
C ILE A 5 -18.74 -3.00 0.68
N VAL A 6 -18.77 -2.14 -0.33
CA VAL A 6 -19.89 -1.98 -1.26
C VAL A 6 -19.40 -2.27 -2.67
N GLU A 7 -19.88 -3.37 -3.24
CA GLU A 7 -19.58 -3.76 -4.62
C GLU A 7 -20.47 -2.99 -5.61
N ARG A 8 -19.95 -2.68 -6.80
CA ARG A 8 -20.68 -2.02 -7.92
C ARG A 8 -21.22 -0.61 -7.60
N SER A 9 -20.55 0.14 -6.73
CA SER A 9 -20.95 1.51 -6.43
C SER A 9 -20.81 2.45 -7.64
N PHE A 10 -21.75 3.40 -7.78
CA PHE A 10 -21.71 4.43 -8.83
C PHE A 10 -20.42 5.25 -8.79
N PHE A 11 -19.95 5.60 -7.59
CA PHE A 11 -18.68 6.32 -7.40
C PHE A 11 -17.47 5.52 -7.89
N ALA A 12 -17.44 4.21 -7.61
CA ALA A 12 -16.37 3.35 -8.08
C ALA A 12 -16.39 3.16 -9.61
N ARG A 13 -17.55 3.30 -10.27
CA ARG A 13 -17.63 3.33 -11.73
C ARG A 13 -17.01 4.60 -12.31
N ILE A 14 -17.25 5.76 -11.68
CA ILE A 14 -16.62 7.02 -12.09
C ILE A 14 -15.10 6.92 -11.91
N ALA A 15 -14.65 6.44 -10.75
CA ALA A 15 -13.24 6.22 -10.46
C ALA A 15 -12.57 5.31 -11.51
N ARG A 16 -13.27 4.25 -11.94
CA ARG A 16 -12.82 3.35 -13.01
C ARG A 16 -12.59 4.07 -14.34
N MET A 17 -13.48 4.99 -14.70
CA MET A 17 -13.32 5.79 -15.92
C MET A 17 -12.13 6.75 -15.83
N VAL A 18 -11.92 7.36 -14.66
CA VAL A 18 -10.83 8.31 -14.40
C VAL A 18 -9.46 7.61 -14.37
N LEU A 19 -9.37 6.48 -13.66
CA LEU A 19 -8.13 5.71 -13.49
C LEU A 19 -7.83 4.76 -14.66
N LYS A 20 -8.74 4.65 -15.63
CA LYS A 20 -8.68 3.72 -16.79
C LYS A 20 -8.30 2.27 -16.43
N SER A 21 -8.55 1.87 -15.19
CA SER A 21 -8.15 0.57 -14.64
C SER A 21 -9.35 -0.38 -14.61
N LYS A 22 -9.13 -1.68 -14.81
CA LYS A 22 -10.24 -2.67 -14.79
C LYS A 22 -10.76 -2.91 -13.38
N ASN A 23 -9.86 -2.89 -12.40
CA ASN A 23 -10.14 -3.13 -10.99
C ASN A 23 -9.83 -1.85 -10.21
N VAL A 24 -10.80 -1.32 -9.48
CA VAL A 24 -10.66 -0.10 -8.68
C VAL A 24 -11.33 -0.29 -7.34
N ALA A 25 -10.62 0.12 -6.29
CA ALA A 25 -11.15 0.31 -4.96
C ALA A 25 -11.10 1.81 -4.65
N MET A 26 -12.13 2.31 -3.98
CA MET A 26 -12.22 3.70 -3.57
C MET A 26 -12.82 3.78 -2.18
N VAL A 27 -12.12 4.46 -1.27
CA VAL A 27 -12.65 4.75 0.04
C VAL A 27 -13.46 6.04 0.02
N LEU A 28 -14.65 6.00 0.62
CA LEU A 28 -15.46 7.16 0.94
C LEU A 28 -15.84 7.08 2.43
N GLY A 29 -15.12 7.82 3.26
CA GLY A 29 -15.31 7.84 4.71
C GLY A 29 -14.93 6.50 5.35
N LYS A 30 -15.95 5.70 5.70
CA LYS A 30 -15.79 4.35 6.27
C LYS A 30 -16.20 3.22 5.32
N SER A 31 -16.58 3.57 4.09
CA SER A 31 -17.05 2.61 3.11
C SER A 31 -16.00 2.43 2.02
N ILE A 32 -15.70 1.18 1.67
CA ILE A 32 -14.81 0.79 0.59
C ILE A 32 -15.69 0.40 -0.60
N HIS A 33 -15.63 1.16 -1.67
CA HIS A 33 -16.40 0.95 -2.88
C HIS A 33 -15.55 0.23 -3.92
N LEU A 34 -15.94 -0.99 -4.27
CA LEU A 34 -15.23 -1.82 -5.24
C LEU A 34 -15.92 -1.76 -6.61
N SER A 35 -15.12 -1.67 -7.67
CA SER A 35 -15.57 -1.75 -9.06
C SER A 35 -14.62 -2.64 -9.86
N GLY A 36 -15.16 -3.70 -10.46
CA GLY A 36 -14.41 -4.67 -11.27
C GLY A 36 -13.70 -5.78 -10.49
N VAL A 37 -13.69 -5.71 -9.16
CA VAL A 37 -13.15 -6.74 -8.26
C VAL A 37 -14.21 -7.16 -7.23
N SER A 38 -14.24 -8.45 -6.88
CA SER A 38 -15.09 -8.97 -5.80
C SER A 38 -14.45 -8.73 -4.44
N ARG A 39 -15.27 -8.66 -3.39
CA ARG A 39 -14.79 -8.50 -2.01
C ARG A 39 -13.77 -9.58 -1.62
N GLU A 40 -13.95 -10.81 -2.07
CA GLU A 40 -13.10 -11.95 -1.70
C GLU A 40 -11.70 -11.81 -2.30
N THR A 41 -11.62 -11.42 -3.57
CA THR A 41 -10.34 -11.17 -4.25
C THR A 41 -9.61 -9.98 -3.63
N PHE A 42 -10.36 -8.93 -3.28
CA PHE A 42 -9.81 -7.77 -2.58
C PHE A 42 -9.27 -8.12 -1.19
N LEU A 43 -10.01 -8.91 -0.40
CA LEU A 43 -9.58 -9.34 0.94
C LEU A 43 -8.38 -10.30 0.91
N LYS A 44 -8.20 -11.06 -0.17
CA LYS A 44 -7.00 -11.90 -0.37
C LYS A 44 -5.74 -11.06 -0.60
N ASP A 45 -5.87 -9.83 -1.08
CA ASP A 45 -4.73 -8.93 -1.30
C ASP A 45 -4.58 -7.99 -0.11
N GLU A 46 -3.92 -8.46 0.94
CA GLU A 46 -3.78 -7.69 2.18
C GLU A 46 -2.97 -6.40 2.00
N GLY A 47 -2.09 -6.33 0.99
CA GLY A 47 -1.40 -5.10 0.63
C GLY A 47 -2.36 -4.05 0.08
N TRP A 48 -3.30 -4.48 -0.75
CA TRP A 48 -4.38 -3.62 -1.23
C TRP A 48 -5.34 -3.23 -0.10
N LEU A 49 -5.71 -4.16 0.77
CA LEU A 49 -6.53 -3.85 1.94
C LEU A 49 -5.87 -2.81 2.85
N ALA A 50 -4.57 -2.95 3.13
CA ALA A 50 -3.82 -1.99 3.93
C ALA A 50 -3.75 -0.59 3.29
N HIS A 51 -3.69 -0.52 1.96
CA HIS A 51 -3.79 0.73 1.22
C HIS A 51 -5.14 1.42 1.45
N GLU A 52 -6.25 0.71 1.29
CA GLU A 52 -7.59 1.28 1.53
C GLU A 52 -7.80 1.64 3.02
N LEU A 53 -7.31 0.83 3.95
CA LEU A 53 -7.38 1.14 5.39
C LEU A 53 -6.63 2.43 5.74
N CYS A 54 -5.53 2.73 5.05
CA CYS A 54 -4.82 4.00 5.18
C CYS A 54 -5.73 5.17 4.79
N HIS A 55 -6.46 5.07 3.69
CA HIS A 55 -7.42 6.10 3.30
C HIS A 55 -8.57 6.23 4.31
N ILE A 56 -9.12 5.14 4.85
CA ILE A 56 -10.14 5.21 5.92
C ILE A 56 -9.61 5.99 7.12
N ARG A 57 -8.36 5.72 7.52
CA ARG A 57 -7.71 6.45 8.60
C ARG A 57 -7.54 7.93 8.27
N GLN A 58 -7.05 8.27 7.08
CA GLN A 58 -6.90 9.66 6.63
C GLN A 58 -8.24 10.41 6.61
N PHE A 59 -9.30 9.76 6.11
CA PHE A 59 -10.68 10.26 6.14
C PHE A 59 -11.18 10.50 7.57
N ARG A 60 -10.82 9.63 8.52
CA ARG A 60 -11.18 9.78 9.94
C ARG A 60 -10.40 10.91 10.61
N GLU A 61 -9.13 11.09 10.26
CA GLU A 61 -8.28 12.16 10.82
C GLU A 61 -8.63 13.54 10.25
N HIS A 62 -8.92 13.65 8.95
CA HIS A 62 -9.21 14.93 8.30
C HIS A 62 -10.70 15.24 8.17
N GLY A 63 -11.58 14.24 8.25
CA GLY A 63 -13.01 14.36 8.00
C GLY A 63 -13.38 14.18 6.52
N TYR A 64 -14.63 13.78 6.26
CA TYR A 64 -15.11 13.34 4.95
C TYR A 64 -14.87 14.34 3.81
N PHE A 65 -15.53 15.50 3.86
CA PHE A 65 -15.46 16.50 2.78
C PHE A 65 -14.11 17.22 2.74
N ARG A 66 -13.52 17.46 3.91
CA ARG A 66 -12.23 18.15 4.02
C ARG A 66 -11.11 17.32 3.40
N PHE A 67 -11.08 16.01 3.63
CA PHE A 67 -10.09 15.14 3.00
C PHE A 67 -10.24 15.11 1.48
N LEU A 68 -11.46 14.93 0.95
CA LEU A 68 -11.71 14.98 -0.49
C LEU A 68 -11.20 16.27 -1.14
N TRP A 69 -11.46 17.42 -0.50
CA TRP A 69 -10.97 18.71 -0.98
C TRP A 69 -9.44 18.82 -0.92
N LEU A 70 -8.83 18.44 0.20
CA LEU A 70 -7.38 18.44 0.35
C LEU A 70 -6.71 17.52 -0.67
N TYR A 71 -7.27 16.34 -0.87
CA TYR A 71 -6.79 15.35 -1.81
C TYR A 71 -6.89 15.85 -3.25
N LEU A 72 -8.04 16.42 -3.65
CA LEU A 72 -8.22 16.96 -4.99
C LEU A 72 -7.28 18.15 -5.24
N ARG A 73 -7.17 19.06 -4.27
CA ARG A 73 -6.28 20.22 -4.35
C ARG A 73 -4.81 19.80 -4.47
N GLU A 74 -4.38 18.84 -3.66
CA GLU A 74 -3.01 18.31 -3.71
C GLU A 74 -2.77 17.62 -5.07
N SER A 75 -3.70 16.76 -5.50
CA SER A 75 -3.63 16.09 -6.82
C SER A 75 -3.62 17.06 -7.99
N MET A 76 -4.33 18.19 -7.93
CA MET A 76 -4.26 19.22 -8.98
C MET A 76 -2.92 19.97 -8.96
N ARG A 77 -2.25 20.06 -7.81
CA ARG A 77 -0.98 20.78 -7.65
C ARG A 77 0.24 19.95 -8.02
N VAL A 78 0.30 18.69 -7.58
CA VAL A 78 1.47 17.80 -7.75
C VAL A 78 1.19 16.58 -8.62
N GLY A 79 -0.07 16.32 -8.96
CA GLY A 79 -0.52 15.12 -9.66
C GLY A 79 -0.94 13.99 -8.72
N TYR A 80 -1.71 13.04 -9.25
CA TYR A 80 -2.19 11.86 -8.51
C TYR A 80 -1.04 11.02 -7.94
N TYR A 81 0.00 10.73 -8.73
CA TYR A 81 1.09 9.84 -8.31
C TYR A 81 1.97 10.40 -7.18
N ASN A 82 2.14 11.72 -7.14
CA ASN A 82 2.95 12.45 -6.14
C ASN A 82 2.13 12.95 -4.96
N ASN A 83 0.81 12.68 -4.94
CA ASN A 83 -0.02 13.06 -3.81
C ASN A 83 0.49 12.34 -2.55
N LYS A 84 0.82 13.11 -1.51
CA LYS A 84 1.36 12.57 -0.26
C LYS A 84 0.45 11.51 0.37
N TYR A 85 -0.87 11.64 0.20
CA TYR A 85 -1.84 10.68 0.73
C TYR A 85 -1.77 9.34 -0.01
N GLU A 86 -1.56 9.35 -1.33
CA GLU A 86 -1.35 8.14 -2.14
C GLU A 86 -0.01 7.48 -1.83
N VAL A 87 1.03 8.28 -1.61
CA VAL A 87 2.36 7.78 -1.24
C VAL A 87 2.29 7.05 0.10
N GLU A 88 1.64 7.65 1.10
CA GLU A 88 1.45 7.04 2.43
C GLU A 88 0.68 5.72 2.33
N ALA A 89 -0.44 5.70 1.59
CA ALA A 89 -1.24 4.51 1.39
C ALA A 89 -0.44 3.41 0.65
N ARG A 90 0.40 3.78 -0.33
CA ARG A 90 1.28 2.85 -1.04
C ARG A 90 2.35 2.25 -0.13
N VAL A 91 2.95 3.07 0.73
CA VAL A 91 3.92 2.61 1.74
C VAL A 91 3.25 1.65 2.74
N ALA A 92 2.03 1.97 3.20
CA ALA A 92 1.26 1.09 4.07
C ALA A 92 1.00 -0.28 3.42
N GLY A 93 0.55 -0.30 2.16
CA GLY A 93 0.34 -1.53 1.39
C GLY A 93 1.61 -2.35 1.19
N MET A 94 2.74 -1.69 0.87
CA MET A 94 4.03 -2.37 0.71
C MET A 94 4.57 -2.94 2.03
N LYS A 95 4.41 -2.20 3.15
CA LYS A 95 4.86 -2.65 4.48
C LYS A 95 4.14 -3.93 4.89
N HIS A 96 2.84 -4.02 4.63
CA HIS A 96 2.06 -5.22 4.93
C HIS A 96 2.47 -6.40 4.04
N ARG A 97 2.69 -6.16 2.74
CA ARG A 97 3.20 -7.18 1.81
C ARG A 97 4.57 -7.74 2.22
N ARG A 98 5.45 -6.90 2.77
CA ARG A 98 6.78 -7.32 3.30
C ARG A 98 6.69 -8.13 4.59
N HIS A 99 5.69 -7.88 5.43
CA HIS A 99 5.50 -8.65 6.67
C HIS A 99 5.04 -10.09 6.40
N MET A 100 4.33 -10.35 5.31
CA MET A 100 3.88 -11.70 4.94
C MET A 100 4.89 -12.52 4.13
N ASN A 101 5.99 -11.90 3.69
CA ASN A 101 7.08 -12.63 3.04
C ASN A 101 8.33 -12.65 3.93
N PRO A 102 8.37 -13.48 4.99
CA PRO A 102 9.56 -13.63 5.82
C PRO A 102 10.77 -14.19 5.06
N ALA A 103 10.59 -14.73 3.85
CA ALA A 103 11.68 -15.28 3.03
C ALA A 103 12.67 -14.22 2.50
N GLY A 104 12.36 -12.93 2.61
CA GLY A 104 13.24 -11.84 2.14
C GLY A 104 14.14 -11.22 3.22
N LYS A 105 14.00 -11.60 4.50
CA LYS A 105 14.80 -11.01 5.60
C LYS A 105 16.17 -11.67 5.83
N ALA A 106 16.56 -12.64 5.00
CA ALA A 106 17.88 -13.28 5.09
C ALA A 106 18.95 -12.68 4.16
N ALA A 107 18.59 -11.79 3.22
CA ALA A 107 19.53 -11.26 2.22
C ALA A 107 20.12 -9.87 2.56
N GLY A 108 19.98 -9.42 3.81
CA GLY A 108 20.43 -8.10 4.27
C GLY A 108 21.47 -8.12 5.41
N ALA A 109 22.01 -9.29 5.76
CA ALA A 109 23.06 -9.44 6.74
C ALA A 109 24.32 -10.04 6.08
N ILE A 110 24.77 -9.41 4.99
CA ILE A 110 26.18 -9.54 4.58
C ILE A 110 26.94 -8.50 5.39
N ASP A 111 27.46 -8.96 6.52
CA ASP A 111 28.54 -8.31 7.25
C ASP A 111 29.79 -8.32 6.35
N PRO A 112 30.37 -7.18 5.93
CA PRO A 112 31.56 -7.17 5.09
C PRO A 112 32.87 -7.42 5.87
N SER A 113 32.81 -7.92 7.11
CA SER A 113 34.00 -8.13 7.95
C SER A 113 34.18 -9.60 8.31
N GLY A 114 34.62 -10.38 7.31
CA GLY A 114 34.90 -11.80 7.52
C GLY A 114 35.84 -12.34 6.45
N LEU A 115 36.91 -11.61 6.12
CA LEU A 115 38.07 -12.24 5.49
C LEU A 115 38.64 -13.26 6.49
N PRO A 116 38.67 -14.57 6.20
CA PRO A 116 39.63 -15.43 6.88
C PRO A 116 41.01 -15.03 6.35
N PHE A 117 41.77 -14.33 7.19
CA PHE A 117 43.22 -14.25 7.04
C PHE A 117 43.76 -15.68 6.97
N PRO A 118 44.58 -16.05 5.97
CA PRO A 118 45.24 -17.34 5.96
C PRO A 118 46.20 -17.39 7.17
N ILE A 119 45.89 -18.26 8.13
CA ILE A 119 46.80 -18.58 9.22
C ILE A 119 47.95 -19.38 8.62
N ASP A 120 49.10 -18.73 8.55
CA ASP A 120 50.40 -19.36 8.35
C ASP A 120 50.57 -20.52 9.33
N SER A 121 50.77 -21.72 8.82
CA SER A 121 51.25 -22.86 9.61
C SER A 121 52.35 -23.56 8.84
N LYS A 122 53.55 -23.07 9.09
CA LYS A 122 54.85 -23.71 8.87
C LYS A 122 54.97 -24.98 9.72
N LYS A 123 55.34 -26.11 9.09
CA LYS A 123 56.30 -27.16 9.53
C LYS A 123 56.13 -28.37 8.59
N ASP A 124 57.10 -28.65 7.72
CA ASP A 124 58.32 -29.45 7.98
C ASP A 124 57.99 -30.88 8.43
N GLU A 125 57.95 -31.81 7.47
CA GLU A 125 58.80 -33.02 7.41
C GLU A 125 58.84 -33.58 5.97
#